data_AF-A0A815NA49-F1
#
_entry.id   AF-A0A815NA49-F1
#
_cell.length_a   1.000
_cell.length_b   1.000
_cell.length_c   1.000
_cell.angle_alpha   90.00
_cell.angle_beta   90.00
_cell.angle_gamma   90.00
#
_symmetry.space_group_name_H-M   'P 1'
#
loop_
_entity.id
_entity.type
_entity.pdbx_description
1 polymer ?
#
loop_
_entity_poly.entity_id
_entity_poly.type
_entity_poly.pdbx_seq_one_letter_code
_entity_poly.pdbx_strand_id
1 'polypeptide(L)'
;MLGGLFLIGASCMYFAKVMQHFSLALTVGGWLFTIGSSFLLLADLQQWWYDRKVSDSMKPRTVDRLTVAHSFITSCGSACYVTGSVLLIPYFEKHTHIGNRLIMIGSVVIFLSACWKICHNGRRNHTNPYGYSFHCTNLINNLSSFCFNICNGLGGVFYFLGVYFAPSEYSANEFQTNISAIFCVTGGTFFFLASLFLQYQYYSTQL
;
A
#
# COMPACT_ATOMS: atom_id res chain seq x y z
N MET A 1 -5.66 7.29 -7.17
CA MET A 1 -4.62 8.09 -7.86
C MET A 1 -4.01 9.14 -6.96
N LEU A 2 -4.81 10.08 -6.42
CA LEU A 2 -4.31 11.19 -5.60
C LEU A 2 -3.44 10.73 -4.42
N GLY A 3 -3.83 9.64 -3.75
CA GLY A 3 -3.04 9.05 -2.65
C GLY A 3 -1.59 8.75 -3.03
N GLY A 4 -1.37 8.04 -4.13
CA GLY A 4 -0.01 7.73 -4.62
C GLY A 4 0.80 8.96 -5.03
N LEU A 5 0.17 9.97 -5.64
CA LEU A 5 0.85 11.23 -5.97
C LEU A 5 1.33 11.97 -4.72
N PHE A 6 0.47 12.04 -3.69
CA PHE A 6 0.84 12.66 -2.43
C PHE A 6 1.97 11.90 -1.73
N LEU A 7 1.96 10.57 -1.78
CA LEU A 7 3.04 9.72 -1.25
C LEU A 7 4.37 9.94 -1.96
N ILE A 8 4.39 10.07 -3.29
CA ILE A 8 5.59 10.41 -4.05
C ILE A 8 6.13 11.77 -3.61
N GLY A 9 5.27 12.80 -3.61
CA GLY A 9 5.66 14.16 -3.22
C GLY A 9 6.14 14.24 -1.77
N ALA A 10 5.48 13.52 -0.87
CA ALA A 10 5.85 13.44 0.54
C ALA A 10 7.23 12.79 0.72
N SER A 11 7.52 11.73 -0.05
CA SER A 11 8.79 10.99 0.01
C SER A 11 10.00 11.84 -0.36
N CYS A 12 9.81 12.92 -1.12
CA CYS A 12 10.87 13.88 -1.42
C CYS A 12 11.44 14.58 -0.18
N MET A 13 10.71 14.59 0.95
CA MET A 13 11.22 15.15 2.21
C MET A 13 12.44 14.40 2.76
N TYR A 14 12.62 13.13 2.37
CA TYR A 14 13.73 12.30 2.84
C TYR A 14 15.05 12.56 2.10
N PHE A 15 15.05 13.34 1.00
CA PHE A 15 16.31 13.71 0.33
C PHE A 15 17.15 14.59 1.25
N ALA A 16 18.44 14.26 1.41
CA ALA A 16 19.33 14.94 2.35
C ALA A 16 19.35 16.46 2.15
N LYS A 17 19.48 16.90 0.90
CA LYS A 17 19.50 18.32 0.53
C LYS A 17 18.20 19.04 0.89
N VAL A 18 17.06 18.37 0.73
CA VAL A 18 15.75 18.94 1.06
C VAL A 18 15.59 19.06 2.57
N MET A 19 15.89 17.98 3.29
CA MET A 19 15.80 17.91 4.75
C MET A 19 16.71 18.94 5.44
N GLN A 20 17.92 19.17 4.92
CA GLN A 20 18.89 20.10 5.51
C GLN A 20 18.57 21.58 5.20
N HIS A 21 17.99 21.89 4.03
CA HIS A 21 17.80 23.29 3.60
C HIS A 21 16.40 23.84 3.87
N PHE A 22 15.39 22.98 4.03
CA PHE A 22 14.00 23.40 4.12
C PHE A 22 13.31 22.77 5.34
N SER A 23 13.32 23.46 6.48
CA SER A 23 12.57 23.03 7.68
C SER A 23 11.06 22.84 7.41
N LEU A 24 10.52 23.64 6.49
CA LEU A 24 9.13 23.54 6.03
C LEU A 24 8.86 22.23 5.26
N ALA A 25 9.87 21.64 4.62
CA ALA A 25 9.70 20.41 3.84
C ALA A 25 9.32 19.21 4.72
N LEU A 26 9.82 19.14 5.96
CA LEU A 26 9.43 18.09 6.91
C LEU A 26 7.94 18.21 7.27
N THR A 27 7.48 19.44 7.51
CA THR A 27 6.08 19.73 7.87
C THR A 27 5.15 19.40 6.71
N VAL A 28 5.45 19.92 5.51
CA VAL A 28 4.66 19.67 4.31
C VAL A 28 4.69 18.19 3.96
N GLY A 29 5.87 17.56 4.00
CA GLY A 29 6.03 16.14 3.72
C GLY A 29 5.21 15.26 4.67
N GLY A 30 5.22 15.53 5.98
CA GLY A 30 4.38 14.80 6.95
C GLY A 30 2.87 14.89 6.66
N TRP A 31 2.39 16.09 6.28
CA TRP A 31 1.00 16.28 5.87
C TRP A 31 0.67 15.57 4.56
N LEU A 32 1.54 15.67 3.55
CA LEU A 32 1.37 14.98 2.28
C LEU A 32 1.35 13.45 2.48
N PHE A 33 2.21 12.92 3.36
CA PHE A 33 2.18 11.51 3.76
C PHE A 33 0.81 11.15 4.35
N THR A 34 0.34 11.92 5.32
CA THR A 34 -0.93 11.68 6.00
C THR A 34 -2.11 11.69 5.03
N ILE A 35 -2.18 12.68 4.14
CA ILE A 35 -3.23 12.77 3.11
C ILE A 35 -3.11 11.59 2.14
N GLY A 36 -1.91 11.30 1.67
CA GLY A 36 -1.63 10.20 0.75
C GLY A 36 -2.07 8.84 1.29
N SER A 37 -1.68 8.53 2.53
CA SER A 37 -2.06 7.30 3.23
C SER A 37 -3.55 7.25 3.54
N SER A 38 -4.20 8.38 3.78
CA SER A 38 -5.65 8.42 4.00
C SER A 38 -6.41 7.98 2.76
N PHE A 39 -5.96 8.41 1.57
CA PHE A 39 -6.52 7.93 0.30
C PHE A 39 -6.25 6.44 0.05
N LEU A 40 -5.11 5.90 0.49
CA LEU A 40 -4.86 4.45 0.44
C LEU A 40 -5.86 3.69 1.31
N LEU A 41 -6.08 4.14 2.55
CA LEU A 41 -7.06 3.54 3.44
C LEU A 41 -8.47 3.58 2.84
N LEU A 42 -8.87 4.71 2.27
CA LEU A 42 -10.17 4.82 1.60
C LEU A 42 -10.30 3.85 0.42
N ALA A 43 -9.25 3.69 -0.37
CA ALA A 43 -9.23 2.74 -1.48
C ALA A 43 -9.35 1.28 -1.00
N ASP A 44 -8.64 0.90 0.07
CA ASP A 44 -8.73 -0.44 0.66
C ASP A 44 -10.10 -0.70 1.29
N LEU A 45 -10.68 0.29 1.97
CA LEU A 45 -12.04 0.20 2.52
C LEU A 45 -13.09 0.07 1.42
N GLN A 46 -12.92 0.81 0.32
CA GLN A 46 -13.78 0.69 -0.86
C GLN A 46 -13.68 -0.72 -1.46
N GLN A 47 -12.46 -1.26 -1.60
CA GLN A 47 -12.26 -2.63 -2.10
C GLN A 47 -12.89 -3.67 -1.17
N TRP A 48 -12.68 -3.54 0.13
CA TRP A 48 -13.30 -4.43 1.12
C TRP A 48 -14.82 -4.40 1.04
N TRP A 49 -15.41 -3.22 0.92
CA TRP A 49 -16.85 -3.05 0.78
C TRP A 49 -17.38 -3.67 -0.52
N TYR A 50 -16.67 -3.50 -1.63
CA TYR A 50 -17.00 -4.14 -2.90
C TYR A 50 -16.97 -5.67 -2.79
N ASP A 51 -15.88 -6.23 -2.27
CA ASP A 51 -15.74 -7.68 -2.09
C ASP A 51 -16.86 -8.24 -1.20
N ARG A 52 -17.26 -7.50 -0.16
CA ARG A 52 -18.38 -7.88 0.71
C ARG A 52 -19.70 -7.92 -0.06
N LYS A 53 -20.01 -6.89 -0.83
CA LYS A 53 -21.24 -6.85 -1.64
C LYS A 53 -21.31 -7.99 -2.66
N VAL A 54 -20.20 -8.27 -3.34
CA VAL A 54 -20.12 -9.40 -4.27
C VAL A 54 -20.39 -10.70 -3.54
N SER A 55 -19.76 -10.91 -2.38
CA SER A 55 -19.98 -12.09 -1.54
C SER A 55 -21.43 -12.25 -1.07
N ASP A 56 -22.14 -11.16 -0.76
CA ASP A 56 -23.54 -11.20 -0.31
C ASP A 56 -24.51 -11.49 -1.47
N SER A 57 -24.14 -11.15 -2.71
CA SER A 57 -24.98 -11.31 -3.90
C SER A 57 -24.91 -12.71 -4.56
N MET A 58 -23.82 -13.47 -4.31
CA MET A 58 -23.64 -14.82 -4.87
C MET A 58 -24.16 -15.91 -3.91
N LYS A 59 -24.84 -16.94 -4.46
CA LYS A 59 -25.35 -18.09 -3.67
C LYS A 59 -24.23 -18.76 -2.85
N PRO A 60 -24.54 -19.33 -1.66
CA PRO A 60 -23.58 -19.68 -0.63
C PRO A 60 -22.84 -20.99 -0.92
N ARG A 61 -22.08 -21.06 -2.01
CA ARG A 61 -21.16 -22.17 -2.28
C ARG A 61 -19.76 -21.66 -2.58
N THR A 62 -19.03 -21.59 -1.47
CA THR A 62 -17.61 -21.95 -1.30
C THR A 62 -16.48 -20.93 -1.49
N VAL A 63 -16.66 -19.74 -2.08
CA VAL A 63 -15.57 -18.74 -2.09
C VAL A 63 -16.11 -17.31 -2.05
N ASP A 64 -15.80 -16.56 -0.97
CA ASP A 64 -15.42 -15.13 -0.99
C ASP A 64 -15.22 -14.53 0.42
N ARG A 65 -15.61 -15.23 1.51
CA ARG A 65 -15.35 -14.76 2.89
C ARG A 65 -13.87 -14.50 3.18
N LEU A 66 -12.99 -15.32 2.60
CA LEU A 66 -11.55 -15.17 2.78
C LEU A 66 -11.02 -13.94 2.02
N THR A 67 -11.50 -13.70 0.79
CA THR A 67 -11.21 -12.48 0.02
C THR A 67 -11.60 -11.23 0.82
N VAL A 68 -12.82 -11.21 1.37
CA VAL A 68 -13.31 -10.13 2.23
C VAL A 68 -12.41 -9.93 3.45
N ALA A 69 -12.05 -11.00 4.15
CA ALA A 69 -11.16 -10.92 5.31
C ALA A 69 -9.77 -10.36 4.95
N HIS A 70 -9.18 -10.76 3.83
CA HIS A 70 -7.88 -10.25 3.39
C HIS A 70 -7.96 -8.78 2.92
N SER A 71 -9.04 -8.36 2.27
CA SER A 71 -9.26 -6.95 1.96
C SER A 71 -9.42 -6.09 3.22
N PHE A 72 -10.06 -6.62 4.26
CA PHE A 72 -10.10 -5.99 5.58
C PHE A 72 -8.70 -5.91 6.23
N ILE A 73 -7.90 -6.97 6.19
CA ILE A 73 -6.53 -6.98 6.70
C ILE A 73 -5.66 -5.93 5.99
N THR A 74 -5.84 -5.77 4.67
CA THR A 74 -5.16 -4.72 3.89
C THR A 74 -5.53 -3.33 4.40
N SER A 75 -6.82 -3.10 4.66
CA SER A 75 -7.33 -1.84 5.23
C SER A 75 -6.71 -1.56 6.61
N CYS A 76 -6.54 -2.59 7.46
CA CYS A 76 -5.83 -2.45 8.73
C CYS A 76 -4.37 -2.05 8.52
N GLY A 77 -3.68 -2.64 7.54
CA GLY A 77 -2.32 -2.24 7.15
C GLY A 77 -2.25 -0.77 6.74
N SER A 78 -3.18 -0.31 5.90
CA SER A 78 -3.29 1.09 5.51
C SER A 78 -3.68 2.02 6.67
N ALA A 79 -4.47 1.57 7.64
CA ALA A 79 -4.76 2.33 8.86
C ALA A 79 -3.52 2.50 9.75
N CYS A 80 -2.69 1.46 9.89
CA CYS A 80 -1.38 1.58 10.52
C CYS A 80 -0.50 2.58 9.78
N TYR A 81 -0.56 2.56 8.45
CA TYR A 81 0.18 3.48 7.59
C TYR A 81 -0.24 4.94 7.83
N VAL A 82 -1.56 5.24 7.84
CA VAL A 82 -2.10 6.57 8.17
C VAL A 82 -1.67 7.02 9.56
N THR A 83 -1.84 6.17 10.55
CA THR A 83 -1.48 6.49 11.95
C THR A 83 0.01 6.78 12.06
N GLY A 84 0.84 5.97 11.40
CA GLY A 84 2.28 6.19 11.35
C GLY A 84 2.66 7.49 10.66
N SER A 85 2.00 7.83 9.55
CA SER A 85 2.20 9.10 8.82
C SER A 85 1.81 10.34 9.62
N VAL A 86 0.74 10.28 10.43
CA VAL A 86 0.38 11.38 11.35
C VAL A 86 1.50 11.64 12.35
N LEU A 87 2.14 10.58 12.85
CA LEU A 87 3.25 10.68 13.80
C LEU A 87 4.57 11.16 13.16
N LEU A 88 4.63 11.33 11.83
CA LEU A 88 5.75 11.99 11.15
C LEU A 88 5.60 13.52 11.08
N ILE A 89 4.43 14.07 11.44
CA ILE A 89 4.24 15.51 11.50
C ILE A 89 5.15 16.06 12.61
N PRO A 90 5.92 17.16 12.37
CA PRO A 90 6.89 17.68 13.34
C PRO A 90 6.30 17.97 14.74
N TYR A 91 5.00 18.27 14.82
CA TYR A 91 4.30 18.41 16.10
C TYR A 91 4.43 17.16 17.01
N PHE A 92 4.63 15.98 16.42
CA PHE A 92 4.80 14.70 17.10
C PHE A 92 6.25 14.19 17.06
N GLU A 93 7.27 15.05 16.88
CA GLU A 93 8.69 14.67 16.76
C GLU A 93 9.15 13.56 17.72
N LYS A 94 8.76 13.63 19.00
CA LYS A 94 9.10 12.61 20.02
C LYS A 94 8.58 11.19 19.71
N HIS A 95 7.60 11.07 18.82
CA HIS A 95 6.91 9.84 18.44
C HIS A 95 7.23 9.41 17.00
N THR A 96 8.16 10.08 16.30
CA THR A 96 8.56 9.75 14.93
C THR A 96 9.02 8.29 14.80
N HIS A 97 9.75 7.79 15.81
CA HIS A 97 10.20 6.40 15.86
C HIS A 97 9.03 5.40 15.91
N ILE A 98 7.94 5.74 16.61
CA ILE A 98 6.71 4.95 16.65
C ILE A 98 6.03 5.02 15.29
N GLY A 99 5.98 6.20 14.69
CA GLY A 99 5.44 6.42 13.35
C GLY A 99 6.11 5.52 12.31
N ASN A 100 7.44 5.53 12.25
CA ASN A 100 8.23 4.67 11.36
C ASN A 100 7.93 3.18 11.58
N ARG A 101 7.81 2.73 12.84
CA ARG A 101 7.46 1.33 13.15
C ARG A 101 6.06 0.97 12.66
N LEU A 102 5.08 1.85 12.84
CA LEU A 102 3.72 1.63 12.33
C LEU A 102 3.68 1.55 10.80
N ILE A 103 4.44 2.40 10.11
CA ILE A 103 4.55 2.34 8.64
C ILE A 103 5.19 1.02 8.20
N MET A 104 6.26 0.56 8.87
CA MET A 104 6.87 -0.73 8.57
C MET A 104 5.89 -1.90 8.80
N ILE A 105 5.17 -1.91 9.92
CA ILE A 105 4.15 -2.93 10.21
C ILE A 105 3.05 -2.91 9.15
N GLY A 106 2.51 -1.74 8.84
CA GLY A 106 1.48 -1.58 7.80
C GLY A 106 1.96 -2.07 6.44
N SER A 107 3.20 -1.78 6.08
CA SER A 107 3.85 -2.22 4.84
C SER A 107 3.95 -3.75 4.74
N VAL A 108 4.33 -4.42 5.83
CA VAL A 108 4.37 -5.89 5.89
C VAL A 108 2.97 -6.49 5.73
N VAL A 109 1.97 -5.92 6.41
CA VAL A 109 0.58 -6.38 6.31
C VAL A 109 0.05 -6.25 4.89
N ILE A 110 0.29 -5.11 4.23
CA ILE A 110 -0.10 -4.88 2.83
C ILE A 110 0.58 -5.89 1.90
N PHE A 111 1.89 -6.11 2.06
CA PHE A 111 2.64 -7.07 1.25
C PHE A 111 2.12 -8.50 1.40
N LEU A 112 1.96 -8.99 2.63
CA LEU A 112 1.47 -10.35 2.89
C LEU A 112 0.04 -10.54 2.34
N SER A 113 -0.81 -9.53 2.48
CA SER A 113 -2.16 -9.55 1.91
C SER A 113 -2.13 -9.59 0.37
N ALA A 114 -1.27 -8.80 -0.27
CA ALA A 114 -1.09 -8.80 -1.71
C ALA A 114 -0.60 -10.16 -2.23
N CYS A 115 0.42 -10.74 -1.60
CA CYS A 115 0.91 -12.09 -1.93
C CYS A 115 -0.20 -13.13 -1.81
N TRP A 116 -1.00 -13.07 -0.74
CA TRP A 116 -2.13 -13.97 -0.57
C TRP A 116 -3.15 -13.83 -1.70
N LYS A 117 -3.56 -12.61 -2.04
CA LYS A 117 -4.52 -12.35 -3.13
C LYS A 117 -4.02 -12.88 -4.48
N ILE A 118 -2.73 -12.71 -4.79
CA ILE A 118 -2.12 -13.26 -6.00
C ILE A 118 -2.17 -14.79 -5.98
N CYS A 119 -1.74 -15.42 -4.88
CA CYS A 119 -1.77 -16.87 -4.71
C CYS A 119 -3.19 -17.43 -4.81
N HIS A 120 -4.17 -16.74 -4.22
CA HIS A 120 -5.57 -17.12 -4.25
C HIS A 120 -6.15 -17.01 -5.67
N ASN A 121 -5.92 -15.88 -6.36
CA ASN A 121 -6.38 -15.67 -7.72
C ASN A 121 -5.79 -16.70 -8.70
N GLY A 122 -4.52 -17.09 -8.54
CA GLY A 122 -3.92 -18.13 -9.38
C GLY A 122 -4.50 -19.53 -9.14
N ARG A 123 -5.04 -19.81 -7.95
CA ARG A 123 -5.69 -21.08 -7.59
C ARG A 123 -7.20 -21.09 -7.89
N ARG A 124 -7.81 -19.95 -8.22
CA ARG A 124 -9.27 -19.86 -8.45
C ARG A 124 -9.64 -20.60 -9.74
N ASN A 125 -10.14 -21.83 -9.60
CA ASN A 125 -10.63 -22.61 -10.73
C ASN A 125 -12.17 -22.60 -10.77
N HIS A 126 -12.74 -22.02 -11.82
CA HIS A 126 -14.19 -21.88 -11.99
C HIS A 126 -14.91 -23.21 -12.26
N THR A 127 -14.20 -24.23 -12.76
CA THR A 127 -14.78 -25.54 -13.08
C THR A 127 -14.65 -26.54 -11.94
N ASN A 128 -13.62 -26.42 -11.09
CA ASN A 128 -13.44 -27.28 -9.91
C ASN A 128 -12.97 -26.45 -8.70
N PRO A 129 -13.89 -26.04 -7.81
CA PRO A 129 -13.56 -25.20 -6.64
C PRO A 129 -12.69 -25.90 -5.59
N TYR A 130 -12.49 -27.21 -5.69
CA TYR A 130 -11.61 -27.98 -4.80
C TYR A 130 -10.21 -28.25 -5.41
N GLY A 131 -9.95 -27.77 -6.62
CA GLY A 131 -8.64 -27.88 -7.24
C GLY A 131 -7.64 -26.91 -6.62
N TYR A 132 -6.58 -27.42 -5.99
CA TYR A 132 -5.52 -26.60 -5.38
C TYR A 132 -4.41 -26.18 -6.35
N SER A 133 -4.51 -26.56 -7.63
CA SER A 133 -3.49 -26.29 -8.64
C SER A 133 -3.46 -24.82 -9.03
N PHE A 134 -2.27 -24.23 -9.01
CA PHE A 134 -2.04 -22.86 -9.44
C PHE A 134 -1.91 -22.79 -10.97
N HIS A 135 -2.71 -21.96 -11.61
CA HIS A 135 -2.68 -21.77 -13.05
C HIS A 135 -2.42 -20.31 -13.39
N CYS A 136 -1.32 -20.04 -14.12
CA CYS A 136 -0.98 -18.69 -14.56
C CYS A 136 -2.02 -18.09 -15.51
N THR A 137 -2.77 -18.93 -16.24
CA THR A 137 -3.88 -18.50 -17.10
C THR A 137 -4.96 -17.75 -16.32
N ASN A 138 -5.22 -18.13 -15.06
CA ASN A 138 -6.19 -17.44 -14.20
C ASN A 138 -5.73 -16.02 -13.82
N LEU A 139 -4.42 -15.82 -13.69
CA LEU A 139 -3.85 -14.50 -13.43
C LEU A 139 -3.92 -13.61 -14.67
N ILE A 140 -3.65 -14.17 -15.85
CA ILE A 140 -3.74 -13.44 -17.13
C ILE A 140 -5.19 -13.04 -17.41
N ASN A 141 -6.15 -13.92 -17.14
CA ASN A 141 -7.58 -13.61 -17.29
C ASN A 141 -8.04 -12.48 -16.36
N ASN A 142 -7.36 -12.28 -15.23
CA ASN A 142 -7.61 -11.21 -14.27
C ASN A 142 -6.43 -10.23 -14.18
N LEU A 143 -5.86 -9.85 -15.33
CA LEU A 143 -4.62 -9.08 -15.43
C LEU A 143 -4.64 -7.80 -14.59
N SER A 144 -5.74 -7.05 -14.61
CA SER A 144 -5.85 -5.79 -13.85
C SER A 144 -5.74 -6.03 -12.34
N SER A 145 -6.43 -7.04 -11.80
CA SER A 145 -6.36 -7.41 -10.39
C SER A 145 -4.97 -7.92 -10.02
N PHE A 146 -4.34 -8.70 -10.91
CA PHE A 146 -2.96 -9.16 -10.72
C PHE A 146 -1.97 -8.00 -10.65
N CYS A 147 -2.01 -7.07 -11.63
CA CYS A 147 -1.19 -5.88 -11.66
C CYS A 147 -1.41 -4.98 -10.44
N PHE A 148 -2.67 -4.76 -10.03
CA PHE A 148 -3.01 -4.05 -8.81
C PHE A 148 -2.31 -4.66 -7.59
N ASN A 149 -2.45 -5.97 -7.37
CA ASN A 149 -1.88 -6.62 -6.20
C ASN A 149 -0.34 -6.61 -6.22
N ILE A 150 0.29 -6.83 -7.39
CA ILE A 150 1.76 -6.72 -7.52
C ILE A 150 2.22 -5.31 -7.18
N CYS A 151 1.62 -4.29 -7.79
CA CYS A 151 2.00 -2.90 -7.53
C CYS A 151 1.77 -2.54 -6.05
N ASN A 152 0.66 -2.98 -5.46
CA ASN A 152 0.38 -2.72 -4.04
C ASN A 152 1.41 -3.39 -3.12
N GLY A 153 1.74 -4.66 -3.39
CA GLY A 153 2.74 -5.42 -2.64
C GLY A 153 4.14 -4.83 -2.76
N LEU A 154 4.57 -4.49 -3.99
CA LEU A 154 5.85 -3.82 -4.22
C LEU A 154 5.89 -2.46 -3.54
N GLY A 155 4.81 -1.66 -3.63
CA GLY A 155 4.68 -0.40 -2.90
C GLY A 155 4.97 -0.56 -1.41
N GLY A 156 4.37 -1.57 -0.77
CA GLY A 156 4.66 -1.94 0.62
C GLY A 156 6.13 -2.30 0.86
N VAL A 157 6.73 -3.16 0.02
CA VAL A 157 8.15 -3.56 0.18
C VAL A 157 9.09 -2.36 0.06
N PHE A 158 8.92 -1.52 -0.96
CA PHE A 158 9.75 -0.34 -1.18
C PHE A 158 9.62 0.64 -0.01
N TYR A 159 8.43 0.82 0.54
CA TYR A 159 8.24 1.66 1.73
C TYR A 159 8.81 1.08 3.01
N PHE A 160 8.70 -0.22 3.21
CA PHE A 160 9.37 -0.90 4.31
C PHE A 160 10.88 -0.64 4.27
N LEU A 161 11.51 -0.86 3.11
CA LEU A 161 12.94 -0.60 2.93
C LEU A 161 13.28 0.88 3.09
N GLY A 162 12.49 1.77 2.51
CA GLY A 162 12.70 3.21 2.61
C GLY A 162 12.68 3.70 4.05
N VAL A 163 11.68 3.30 4.84
CA VAL A 163 11.57 3.66 6.25
C VAL A 163 12.62 2.94 7.11
N TYR A 164 12.98 1.70 6.78
CA TYR A 164 14.06 0.98 7.45
C TYR A 164 15.41 1.69 7.30
N PHE A 165 15.69 2.23 6.11
CA PHE A 165 16.89 3.02 5.85
C PHE A 165 16.76 4.47 6.30
N ALA A 166 15.58 4.97 6.69
CA ALA A 166 15.46 6.35 7.18
C ALA A 166 16.36 6.52 8.42
N PRO A 167 17.18 7.58 8.47
CA PRO A 167 18.11 7.77 9.57
C PRO A 167 17.35 7.90 10.89
N SER A 168 17.82 7.19 11.92
CA SER A 168 17.49 7.57 13.29
C SER A 168 18.13 8.92 13.60
N GLU A 169 17.51 9.73 14.46
CA GLU A 169 17.83 11.13 14.80
C GLU A 169 19.31 11.44 15.13
N TYR A 170 20.18 10.43 15.23
CA TYR A 170 21.55 10.54 15.74
C TYR A 170 22.67 10.38 14.69
N SER A 171 22.41 9.98 13.43
CA SER A 171 23.46 9.98 12.40
C SER A 171 22.90 9.97 10.97
N ALA A 172 22.57 11.13 10.42
CA ALA A 172 22.13 11.27 9.03
C ALA A 172 23.33 11.16 8.07
N ASN A 173 23.69 9.94 7.65
CA ASN A 173 24.56 9.75 6.50
C ASN A 173 23.79 10.13 5.23
N GLU A 174 24.29 11.11 4.47
CA GLU A 174 23.66 11.60 3.24
C GLU A 174 23.30 10.47 2.26
N PHE A 175 24.19 9.48 2.13
CA PHE A 175 23.97 8.32 1.28
C PHE A 175 22.74 7.52 1.71
N GLN A 176 22.61 7.27 3.01
CA GLN A 176 21.51 6.50 3.59
C GLN A 176 20.17 7.23 3.44
N THR A 177 20.13 8.55 3.70
CA THR A 177 18.93 9.37 3.48
C THR A 177 18.48 9.38 2.02
N ASN A 178 19.41 9.47 1.08
CA ASN A 178 19.07 9.45 -0.35
C ASN A 178 18.56 8.07 -0.78
N ILE A 179 19.14 6.99 -0.27
CA ILE A 179 18.61 5.63 -0.48
C ILE A 179 17.18 5.51 0.06
N SER A 180 16.96 5.95 1.31
CA SER A 180 15.62 5.97 1.92
C SER A 180 14.61 6.71 1.05
N ALA A 181 14.97 7.91 0.57
CA ALA A 181 14.14 8.70 -0.33
C ALA A 181 13.82 7.97 -1.64
N ILE A 182 14.81 7.36 -2.30
CA ILE A 182 14.61 6.61 -3.56
C ILE A 182 13.64 5.44 -3.34
N PHE A 183 13.82 4.68 -2.25
CA PHE A 183 12.91 3.59 -1.91
C PHE A 183 11.50 4.09 -1.65
N CYS A 184 11.32 5.15 -0.85
CA CYS A 184 10.00 5.74 -0.58
C CYS A 184 9.32 6.29 -1.84
N VAL A 185 10.05 7.02 -2.70
CA VAL A 185 9.53 7.54 -3.98
C VAL A 185 9.11 6.40 -4.92
N THR A 186 9.93 5.35 -5.00
CA THR A 186 9.62 4.15 -5.80
C THR A 186 8.38 3.45 -5.25
N GLY A 187 8.26 3.31 -3.93
CA GLY A 187 7.09 2.77 -3.26
C GLY A 187 5.82 3.58 -3.55
N GLY A 188 5.90 4.91 -3.44
CA GLY A 188 4.81 5.82 -3.78
C GLY A 188 4.37 5.69 -5.25
N THR A 189 5.33 5.50 -6.15
CA THR A 189 5.08 5.25 -7.58
C THR A 189 4.32 3.94 -7.79
N PHE A 190 4.71 2.87 -7.11
CA PHE A 190 3.98 1.61 -7.15
C PHE A 190 2.55 1.72 -6.59
N PHE A 191 2.34 2.45 -5.48
CA PHE A 191 0.99 2.71 -4.97
C PHE A 191 0.15 3.58 -5.90
N PHE A 192 0.78 4.53 -6.61
CA PHE A 192 0.12 5.28 -7.67
C PHE A 192 -0.33 4.38 -8.81
N LEU A 193 0.54 3.51 -9.31
CA LEU A 193 0.21 2.52 -10.35
C LEU A 193 -0.88 1.56 -9.89
N ALA A 194 -0.79 1.04 -8.66
CA ALA A 194 -1.84 0.21 -8.06
C ALA A 194 -3.19 0.93 -8.11
N SER A 195 -3.22 2.21 -7.72
CA SER A 195 -4.45 2.99 -7.78
C SER A 195 -5.04 3.14 -9.19
N LEU A 196 -4.20 3.22 -10.23
CA LEU A 196 -4.65 3.27 -11.63
C LEU A 196 -5.29 1.95 -12.04
N PHE A 197 -4.65 0.81 -11.71
CA PHE A 197 -5.21 -0.51 -12.01
C PHE A 197 -6.53 -0.75 -11.27
N LEU A 198 -6.63 -0.31 -10.01
CA LEU A 198 -7.87 -0.40 -9.25
C LEU A 198 -9.00 0.38 -9.91
N GLN A 199 -8.75 1.62 -10.33
CA GLN A 199 -9.73 2.42 -11.05
C GLN A 199 -10.14 1.78 -12.38
N TYR A 200 -9.17 1.29 -13.16
CA TYR A 200 -9.44 0.57 -14.40
C TYR A 200 -10.37 -0.62 -14.17
N GLN A 201 -10.10 -1.43 -13.13
CA GLN A 201 -10.94 -2.56 -12.76
C GLN A 201 -12.38 -2.14 -12.45
N TYR A 202 -12.58 -1.06 -11.68
CA TYR A 202 -13.93 -0.58 -11.36
C TYR A 202 -14.70 -0.15 -12.61
N TYR A 203 -14.06 0.58 -13.53
CA TYR A 203 -14.71 0.99 -14.78
C TYR A 203 -14.99 -0.18 -15.72
N SER A 204 -14.06 -1.13 -15.85
CA SER A 204 -14.21 -2.28 -16.74
C SER A 204 -15.28 -3.27 -16.27
N THR A 205 -15.61 -3.27 -14.98
CA THR A 205 -16.62 -4.20 -14.40
C THR A 205 -18.03 -3.59 -14.39
N GLN A 206 -18.18 -2.29 -14.68
CA GLN A 206 -19.46 -1.58 -14.71
C GLN A 206 -20.05 -1.41 -16.13
N LEU A 207 -19.29 -1.75 -17.17
CA LEU A 207 -19.69 -1.77 -18.58
C LEU A 207 -19.97 -3.20 -19.02
#